data_AF-Q4PLY1-F1
#
_entry.id   AF-Q4PLY1-F1
#
_cell.length_a   1.000
_cell.length_b   1.000
_cell.length_c   1.000
_cell.angle_alpha   90.00
_cell.angle_beta   90.00
_cell.angle_gamma   90.00
#
_symmetry.space_group_name_H-M   'P 1'
#
loop_
_entity.id
_entity.type
_entity.pdbx_description
1 polymer ?
#
loop_
_entity_poly.entity_id
_entity_poly.type
_entity_poly.pdbx_seq_one_letter_code
_entity_poly.pdbx_strand_id
1 'polypeptide(L)'
;MALRVCLVSSIFLIFLSLPQVFGGGETLVLLDNLAIKEAHSIFFKSLQDRGFKLTFKSADDPALSLKKYGEYLYKHLILFSPSAEEFGGSINVQALTEFVDDGGNILAAASSSVGDVMRELANEVGFEIDEEGSYVIDHLNYGVSDEGKHTTIVAESENLINAPTVVG
;
A
#
# COMPACT_ATOMS: atom_id res chain seq x y z
N MET A 1 -30.89 -45.30 0.60
CA MET A 1 -31.00 -44.01 1.34
C MET A 1 -29.63 -43.43 1.70
N ALA A 2 -28.64 -44.23 2.09
CA ALA A 2 -27.28 -43.78 2.41
C ALA A 2 -26.51 -43.09 1.25
N LEU A 3 -26.66 -43.57 0.01
CA LEU A 3 -25.95 -43.02 -1.16
C LEU A 3 -26.35 -41.57 -1.50
N ARG A 4 -27.61 -41.18 -1.20
CA ARG A 4 -28.10 -39.80 -1.39
C ARG A 4 -27.60 -38.83 -0.32
N VAL A 5 -27.27 -39.32 0.88
CA VAL A 5 -26.78 -38.49 1.99
C VAL A 5 -25.29 -38.16 1.82
N CYS A 6 -24.48 -39.12 1.35
CA CYS A 6 -23.07 -38.85 1.02
C CYS A 6 -22.91 -37.85 -0.12
N LEU A 7 -23.75 -37.93 -1.17
CA LEU A 7 -23.64 -37.03 -2.32
C LEU A 7 -24.01 -35.58 -1.96
N VAL A 8 -25.00 -35.38 -1.08
CA VAL A 8 -25.37 -34.05 -0.56
C VAL A 8 -24.30 -33.50 0.39
N SER A 9 -23.67 -34.37 1.20
CA SER A 9 -22.56 -33.99 2.08
C SER A 9 -21.30 -33.57 1.30
N SER A 10 -20.94 -34.29 0.24
CA SER A 10 -19.80 -33.93 -0.63
C SER A 10 -20.02 -32.66 -1.45
N ILE A 11 -21.26 -32.35 -1.84
CA ILE A 11 -21.60 -31.10 -2.54
C ILE A 11 -21.51 -29.89 -1.58
N PHE A 12 -21.82 -30.06 -0.30
CA PHE A 12 -21.70 -29.00 0.71
C PHE A 12 -20.23 -28.68 1.06
N LEU A 13 -19.34 -29.68 1.00
CA LEU A 13 -17.90 -29.50 1.21
C LEU A 13 -17.18 -28.77 0.07
N ILE A 14 -17.71 -28.84 -1.16
CA ILE A 14 -17.13 -28.18 -2.34
C ILE A 14 -17.63 -26.72 -2.47
N PHE A 15 -18.77 -26.38 -1.87
CA PHE A 15 -19.30 -25.01 -1.90
C PHE A 15 -18.57 -24.02 -0.98
N LEU A 16 -17.65 -24.51 -0.12
CA LEU A 16 -16.88 -23.67 0.82
C LEU A 16 -15.51 -23.22 0.31
N SER A 17 -15.13 -23.59 -0.92
CA SER A 17 -13.90 -23.11 -1.56
C SER A 17 -14.21 -22.00 -2.56
N LEU A 18 -15.00 -21.01 -2.15
CA LEU A 18 -14.89 -19.70 -2.80
C LEU A 18 -13.52 -19.14 -2.39
N PRO A 19 -12.63 -18.81 -3.33
CA PRO A 19 -11.44 -18.04 -3.03
C PRO A 19 -11.91 -16.67 -2.53
N GLN A 20 -12.09 -16.55 -1.21
CA GLN A 20 -12.16 -15.24 -0.59
C GLN A 20 -10.76 -14.67 -0.73
N VAL A 21 -10.59 -13.70 -1.63
CA VAL A 21 -9.44 -12.81 -1.60
C VAL A 21 -9.52 -12.10 -0.24
N PHE A 22 -8.87 -12.67 0.76
CA PHE A 22 -8.75 -12.12 2.11
C PHE A 22 -7.74 -10.97 2.05
N GLY A 23 -8.15 -9.86 1.44
CA GLY A 23 -7.39 -8.63 1.46
C GLY A 23 -7.40 -7.96 2.84
N GLY A 24 -8.40 -8.25 3.68
CA GLY A 24 -8.50 -7.67 5.02
C GLY A 24 -7.37 -8.09 5.97
N GLY A 25 -7.13 -7.27 7.00
CA GLY A 25 -6.07 -7.51 7.96
C GLY A 25 -5.70 -6.26 8.77
N GLU A 26 -4.88 -6.46 9.80
CA GLU A 26 -4.26 -5.36 10.54
C GLU A 26 -3.32 -4.61 9.59
N THR A 27 -3.54 -3.32 9.41
CA THR A 27 -2.83 -2.47 8.46
C THR A 27 -2.26 -1.26 9.18
N LEU A 28 -0.94 -1.10 9.12
CA LEU A 28 -0.27 0.08 9.65
C LEU A 28 -0.22 1.16 8.57
N VAL A 29 -0.62 2.38 8.91
CA VAL A 29 -0.55 3.55 8.03
C VAL A 29 0.40 4.56 8.65
N LEU A 30 1.53 4.79 8.00
CA LEU A 30 2.50 5.81 8.37
C LEU A 30 2.18 7.09 7.60
N LEU A 31 2.08 8.19 8.34
CA LEU A 31 1.74 9.51 7.83
C LEU A 31 2.86 10.50 8.20
N ASP A 32 3.21 11.41 7.29
CA ASP A 32 4.04 12.58 7.63
C ASP A 32 3.28 13.55 8.54
N ASN A 33 2.00 13.74 8.28
CA ASN A 33 1.14 14.63 9.02
C ASN A 33 -0.23 13.99 9.22
N LEU A 34 -0.76 14.08 10.44
CA LEU A 34 -2.10 13.58 10.77
C LEU A 34 -3.22 14.21 9.92
N ALA A 35 -3.01 15.42 9.37
CA ALA A 35 -3.94 16.05 8.43
C ALA A 35 -4.18 15.21 7.16
N ILE A 36 -3.20 14.39 6.74
CA ILE A 36 -3.31 13.49 5.58
C ILE A 36 -4.47 12.49 5.76
N LYS A 37 -4.73 12.08 7.01
CA LYS A 37 -5.86 11.20 7.36
C LYS A 37 -7.21 11.78 6.95
N GLU A 38 -7.39 13.07 7.16
CA GLU A 38 -8.64 13.77 6.83
C GLU A 38 -8.72 14.04 5.32
N ALA A 39 -7.62 14.51 4.72
CA ALA A 39 -7.53 14.78 3.28
C ALA A 39 -7.80 13.52 2.42
N HIS A 40 -7.35 12.35 2.87
CA HIS A 40 -7.53 11.07 2.16
C HIS A 40 -8.64 10.20 2.78
N SER A 41 -9.59 10.81 3.48
CA SER A 41 -10.67 10.10 4.19
C SER A 41 -11.49 9.17 3.30
N ILE A 42 -11.72 9.53 2.02
CA ILE A 42 -12.45 8.67 1.06
C ILE A 42 -11.69 7.36 0.81
N PHE A 43 -10.37 7.42 0.62
CA PHE A 43 -9.52 6.26 0.42
C PHE A 43 -9.50 5.35 1.66
N PHE A 44 -9.27 5.92 2.84
CA PHE A 44 -9.22 5.16 4.08
C PHE A 44 -10.58 4.55 4.45
N LYS A 45 -11.68 5.26 4.20
CA LYS A 45 -13.03 4.73 4.38
C LYS A 45 -13.28 3.54 3.46
N SER A 46 -12.91 3.64 2.19
CA SER A 46 -13.02 2.52 1.23
C SER A 46 -12.20 1.30 1.67
N LEU A 47 -11.04 1.47 2.30
CA LEU A 47 -10.28 0.36 2.89
C LEU A 47 -11.00 -0.24 4.10
N GLN A 48 -11.51 0.59 5.02
CA GLN A 48 -12.25 0.10 6.18
C GLN A 48 -13.53 -0.65 5.79
N ASP A 49 -14.27 -0.14 4.79
CA ASP A 49 -15.48 -0.77 4.24
C ASP A 49 -15.16 -2.15 3.61
N ARG A 50 -13.94 -2.34 3.11
CA ARG A 50 -13.43 -3.63 2.60
C ARG A 50 -12.88 -4.56 3.70
N GLY A 51 -12.91 -4.16 4.97
CA GLY A 51 -12.52 -4.99 6.11
C GLY A 51 -11.05 -4.84 6.56
N PHE A 52 -10.34 -3.80 6.12
CA PHE A 52 -9.00 -3.50 6.62
C PHE A 52 -9.09 -2.76 7.97
N LYS A 53 -8.25 -3.15 8.93
CA LYS A 53 -8.15 -2.49 10.24
C LYS A 53 -6.97 -1.55 10.24
N LEU A 54 -7.26 -0.26 10.02
CA LEU A 54 -6.24 0.76 9.87
C LEU A 54 -5.77 1.30 11.24
N THR A 55 -4.48 1.20 11.50
CA THR A 55 -3.79 1.85 12.62
C THR A 55 -2.95 3.00 12.08
N PHE A 56 -3.28 4.23 12.45
CA PHE A 56 -2.56 5.42 11.98
C PHE A 56 -1.47 5.80 12.98
N LYS A 57 -0.25 6.03 12.46
CA LYS A 57 0.91 6.46 13.22
C LYS A 57 1.69 7.52 12.46
N SER A 58 2.40 8.35 13.21
CA SER A 58 3.37 9.29 12.64
C SER A 58 4.62 8.52 12.22
N ALA A 59 5.22 8.87 11.08
CA ALA A 59 6.40 8.17 10.56
C ALA A 59 7.61 8.22 11.51
N ASP A 60 7.70 9.26 12.34
CA ASP A 60 8.75 9.53 13.34
C ASP A 60 8.48 8.96 14.75
N ASP A 61 7.37 8.23 14.96
CA ASP A 61 7.01 7.72 16.28
C ASP A 61 8.05 6.66 16.78
N PRO A 62 8.78 6.91 17.88
CA PRO A 62 9.82 6.01 18.37
C PRO A 62 9.28 4.68 18.89
N ALA A 63 7.96 4.56 19.12
CA ALA A 63 7.32 3.32 19.54
C ALA A 63 6.94 2.41 18.36
N LEU A 64 7.28 2.79 17.12
CA LEU A 64 7.00 1.99 15.93
C LEU A 64 7.78 0.68 15.93
N SER A 65 7.06 -0.41 15.66
CA SER A 65 7.65 -1.73 15.47
C SER A 65 6.73 -2.59 14.61
N LEU A 66 7.30 -3.30 13.63
CA LEU A 66 6.57 -4.23 12.77
C LEU A 66 6.49 -5.63 13.39
N LYS A 67 7.47 -6.00 14.22
CA LYS A 67 7.67 -7.37 14.70
C LYS A 67 7.86 -7.39 16.21
N LYS A 68 7.08 -8.22 16.89
CA LYS A 68 7.18 -8.40 18.34
C LYS A 68 7.25 -9.89 18.67
N TYR A 69 8.27 -10.28 19.43
CA TYR A 69 8.52 -11.69 19.79
C TYR A 69 8.59 -12.64 18.57
N GLY A 70 9.08 -12.15 17.43
CA GLY A 70 9.23 -12.93 16.21
C GLY A 70 8.00 -12.98 15.30
N GLU A 71 6.87 -12.38 15.71
CA GLU A 71 5.63 -12.33 14.91
C GLU A 71 5.34 -10.90 14.43
N TYR A 72 4.83 -10.77 13.20
CA TYR A 72 4.43 -9.49 12.65
C TYR A 72 3.09 -9.02 13.24
N LEU A 73 3.06 -7.76 13.67
CA LEU A 73 1.86 -7.13 14.23
C LEU A 73 0.84 -6.73 13.15
N TYR A 74 1.31 -6.55 11.91
CA TYR A 74 0.53 -6.06 10.78
C TYR A 74 0.73 -6.98 9.58
N LYS A 75 -0.29 -7.09 8.72
CA LYS A 75 -0.22 -7.80 7.43
C LYS A 75 0.08 -6.88 6.27
N HIS A 76 -0.32 -5.62 6.41
CA HIS A 76 -0.19 -4.60 5.37
C HIS A 76 0.39 -3.33 5.95
N LEU A 77 1.15 -2.61 5.14
CA LEU A 77 1.76 -1.34 5.46
C LEU A 77 1.45 -0.32 4.37
N ILE A 78 1.04 0.88 4.76
CA ILE A 78 0.81 2.01 3.86
C ILE A 78 1.76 3.14 4.28
N LEU A 79 2.66 3.52 3.39
CA LEU A 79 3.64 4.59 3.57
C LEU A 79 3.17 5.84 2.84
N PHE A 80 2.39 6.67 3.53
CA PHE A 80 1.99 8.01 3.08
C PHE A 80 2.78 9.07 3.83
N SER A 81 4.09 8.83 3.86
CA SER A 81 5.10 9.67 4.46
C SER A 81 6.21 9.96 3.44
N PRO A 82 5.89 10.62 2.32
CA PRO A 82 6.84 10.87 1.24
C PRO A 82 8.12 11.57 1.69
N SER A 83 8.04 12.52 2.64
CA SER A 83 9.19 13.33 3.09
C SER A 83 9.93 12.76 4.30
N ALA A 84 9.72 11.49 4.62
CA ALA A 84 10.41 10.86 5.74
C ALA A 84 11.88 10.58 5.40
N GLU A 85 12.79 11.21 6.17
CA GLU A 85 14.22 10.93 6.11
C GLU A 85 14.59 9.67 6.89
N GLU A 86 13.85 9.37 7.94
CA GLU A 86 13.99 8.15 8.73
C GLU A 86 12.64 7.73 9.32
N PHE A 87 12.46 6.43 9.51
CA PHE A 87 11.32 5.92 10.26
C PHE A 87 11.68 5.76 11.74
N GLY A 88 10.69 6.01 12.60
CA GLY A 88 10.83 5.86 14.03
C GLY A 88 10.97 4.40 14.49
N GLY A 89 11.52 4.25 15.69
CA GLY A 89 11.55 2.98 16.41
C GLY A 89 12.46 1.94 15.77
N SER A 90 11.91 0.77 15.46
CA SER A 90 12.67 -0.35 14.87
C SER A 90 12.41 -0.54 13.38
N ILE A 91 11.82 0.46 12.72
CA ILE A 91 11.50 0.39 11.28
C ILE A 91 12.65 1.02 10.51
N ASN A 92 13.26 0.27 9.61
CA ASN A 92 14.28 0.74 8.67
C ASN A 92 14.10 0.00 7.33
N VAL A 93 14.86 0.38 6.31
CA VAL A 93 14.75 -0.22 4.97
C VAL A 93 14.91 -1.73 5.03
N GLN A 94 15.90 -2.25 5.76
CA GLN A 94 16.11 -3.69 5.92
C GLN A 94 14.89 -4.40 6.51
N ALA A 95 14.29 -3.86 7.58
CA ALA A 95 13.10 -4.43 8.22
C ALA A 95 11.88 -4.39 7.31
N LEU A 96 11.78 -3.40 6.41
CA LEU A 96 10.71 -3.31 5.41
C LEU A 96 10.91 -4.34 4.30
N THR A 97 12.14 -4.53 3.82
CA THR A 97 12.47 -5.59 2.85
C THR A 97 12.20 -6.97 3.44
N GLU A 98 12.65 -7.24 4.67
CA GLU A 98 12.35 -8.50 5.39
C GLU A 98 10.84 -8.71 5.57
N PHE A 99 10.08 -7.65 5.83
CA PHE A 99 8.62 -7.73 5.93
C PHE A 99 7.97 -8.16 4.61
N VAL A 100 8.46 -7.67 3.47
CA VAL A 100 7.98 -8.08 2.14
C VAL A 100 8.38 -9.53 1.84
N ASP A 101 9.63 -9.91 2.12
CA ASP A 101 10.13 -11.27 1.92
C ASP A 101 9.34 -12.31 2.75
N ASP A 102 8.91 -11.93 3.95
CA ASP A 102 8.07 -12.75 4.82
C ASP A 102 6.56 -12.73 4.44
N GLY A 103 6.20 -12.08 3.33
CA GLY A 103 4.85 -12.09 2.74
C GLY A 103 3.94 -10.93 3.15
N GLY A 104 4.49 -9.88 3.77
CA GLY A 104 3.80 -8.63 4.04
C GLY A 104 3.62 -7.80 2.76
N ASN A 105 2.58 -6.96 2.73
CA ASN A 105 2.32 -6.07 1.59
C ASN A 105 2.61 -4.62 1.95
N ILE A 106 3.35 -3.91 1.10
CA ILE A 106 3.64 -2.48 1.25
C ILE A 106 3.01 -1.72 0.09
N LEU A 107 2.26 -0.66 0.40
CA LEU A 107 1.86 0.38 -0.54
C LEU A 107 2.56 1.67 -0.17
N ALA A 108 3.40 2.19 -1.06
CA ALA A 108 4.17 3.42 -0.85
C ALA A 108 3.71 4.52 -1.82
N ALA A 109 3.62 5.75 -1.32
CA ALA A 109 3.38 6.94 -2.14
C ALA A 109 4.50 7.96 -1.91
N ALA A 110 5.13 8.38 -2.99
CA ALA A 110 6.15 9.44 -3.00
C ALA A 110 5.59 10.70 -3.68
N SER A 111 6.25 11.84 -3.46
CA SER A 111 5.95 13.09 -4.13
C SER A 111 7.26 13.81 -4.47
N SER A 112 7.20 15.04 -4.98
CA SER A 112 8.40 15.84 -5.26
C SER A 112 9.26 16.12 -4.02
N SER A 113 8.72 15.95 -2.80
CA SER A 113 9.47 16.01 -1.55
C SER A 113 9.85 14.61 -1.05
N VAL A 114 10.36 13.74 -1.93
CA VAL A 114 10.71 12.36 -1.57
C VAL A 114 11.96 12.35 -0.68
N GLY A 115 11.86 11.73 0.50
CA GLY A 115 12.98 11.53 1.43
C GLY A 115 13.83 10.31 1.07
N ASP A 116 15.05 10.27 1.61
CA ASP A 116 16.06 9.27 1.23
C ASP A 116 15.60 7.83 1.51
N VAL A 117 14.92 7.58 2.63
CA VAL A 117 14.46 6.22 2.99
C VAL A 117 13.45 5.64 2.00
N MET A 118 12.60 6.48 1.38
CA MET A 118 11.67 6.01 0.35
C MET A 118 12.40 5.64 -0.94
N ARG A 119 13.46 6.38 -1.29
CA ARG A 119 14.32 6.09 -2.46
C ARG A 119 15.15 4.82 -2.22
N GLU A 120 15.73 4.66 -1.03
CA GLU A 120 16.45 3.45 -0.65
C GLU A 120 15.55 2.22 -0.70
N LEU A 121 14.34 2.29 -0.13
CA LEU A 121 13.36 1.19 -0.21
C LEU A 121 12.99 0.84 -1.65
N ALA A 122 12.81 1.84 -2.51
CA ALA A 122 12.54 1.63 -3.92
C ALA A 122 13.69 0.90 -4.62
N ASN A 123 14.93 1.30 -4.33
CA ASN A 123 16.12 0.69 -4.92
C ASN A 123 16.26 -0.80 -4.54
N GLU A 124 15.89 -1.18 -3.31
CA GLU A 124 15.88 -2.59 -2.86
C GLU A 124 14.92 -3.47 -3.67
N VAL A 125 13.83 -2.89 -4.21
CA VAL A 125 12.87 -3.60 -5.07
C VAL A 125 13.13 -3.39 -6.57
N GLY A 126 14.27 -2.76 -6.92
CA GLY A 126 14.68 -2.51 -8.31
C GLY A 126 13.94 -1.35 -8.99
N PHE A 127 13.37 -0.44 -8.21
CA PHE A 127 12.75 0.79 -8.70
C PHE A 127 13.60 2.01 -8.36
N GLU A 128 13.84 2.91 -9.31
CA GLU A 128 14.63 4.12 -9.09
C GLU A 128 13.70 5.33 -9.04
N ILE A 129 13.80 6.11 -7.97
CA ILE A 129 13.06 7.37 -7.80
C ILE A 129 14.05 8.52 -7.92
N ASP A 130 13.67 9.51 -8.74
CA ASP A 130 14.42 10.77 -8.91
C ASP A 130 14.61 11.50 -7.57
N GLU A 131 15.58 12.42 -7.54
CA GLU A 131 15.91 13.21 -6.35
C GLU A 131 14.78 14.15 -5.92
N GLU A 132 14.85 14.61 -4.67
CA GLU A 132 13.94 15.64 -4.15
C GLU A 132 13.95 16.89 -5.05
N GLY A 133 12.77 17.46 -5.28
CA GLY A 133 12.58 18.62 -6.15
C GLY A 133 12.41 18.27 -7.63
N SER A 134 12.44 16.98 -7.99
CA SER A 134 12.07 16.51 -9.33
C SER A 134 10.55 16.52 -9.53
N TYR A 135 10.15 16.74 -10.79
CA TYR A 135 8.75 16.72 -11.21
C TYR A 135 8.64 16.06 -12.58
N VAL A 136 7.54 15.32 -12.78
CA VAL A 136 7.13 14.89 -14.12
C VAL A 136 6.48 16.08 -14.82
N ILE A 137 6.97 16.44 -16.00
CA ILE A 137 6.51 17.62 -16.75
C ILE A 137 6.05 17.20 -18.16
N ASP A 138 4.82 17.56 -18.53
CA ASP A 138 4.30 17.40 -19.89
C ASP A 138 3.64 18.70 -20.37
N HIS A 139 4.18 19.29 -21.43
CA HIS A 139 3.68 20.56 -21.99
C HIS A 139 2.46 20.39 -22.90
N LEU A 140 2.11 19.14 -23.25
CA LEU A 140 1.01 18.82 -24.15
C LEU A 140 -0.21 18.35 -23.35
N ASN A 141 -0.01 17.43 -22.40
CA ASN A 141 -1.10 16.79 -21.66
C ASN A 141 -1.10 17.20 -20.18
N TYR A 142 -1.23 18.50 -19.92
CA TYR A 142 -1.35 19.05 -18.57
C TYR A 142 -2.79 19.42 -18.21
N GLY A 143 -3.09 19.39 -16.91
CA GLY A 143 -4.40 19.75 -16.39
C GLY A 143 -4.70 21.23 -16.50
N VAL A 144 -5.95 21.59 -16.80
CA VAL A 144 -6.40 23.00 -16.83
C VAL A 144 -6.30 23.71 -15.48
N SER A 145 -6.21 22.96 -14.39
CA SER A 145 -6.03 23.46 -13.03
C SER A 145 -4.57 23.76 -12.69
N ASP A 146 -3.64 23.47 -13.59
CA ASP A 146 -2.22 23.70 -13.37
C ASP A 146 -1.88 25.20 -13.34
N GLU A 147 -0.90 25.59 -12.51
CA GLU A 147 -0.47 26.98 -12.33
C GLU A 147 0.50 27.47 -13.42
N GLY A 148 0.59 26.76 -14.55
CA GLY A 148 1.46 27.08 -15.69
C GLY A 148 2.86 26.48 -15.60
N LYS A 149 3.08 25.52 -14.68
CA LYS A 149 4.33 24.77 -14.55
C LYS A 149 4.30 23.42 -15.26
N HIS A 150 3.11 23.00 -15.72
CA HIS A 150 2.87 21.77 -16.45
C HIS A 150 3.25 20.50 -15.66
N THR A 151 3.01 20.51 -14.35
CA THR A 151 3.35 19.40 -13.43
C THR A 151 2.15 18.53 -13.11
N THR A 152 0.93 19.02 -13.33
CA THR A 152 -0.30 18.23 -13.23
C THR A 152 -0.54 17.49 -14.54
N ILE A 153 -0.22 16.20 -14.58
CA ILE A 153 -0.28 15.39 -15.81
C ILE A 153 -1.63 14.70 -15.95
N VAL A 154 -2.20 14.75 -17.15
CA VAL A 154 -3.40 13.98 -17.52
C VAL A 154 -2.94 12.71 -18.24
N ALA A 155 -2.95 11.58 -17.53
CA ALA A 155 -2.61 10.29 -18.11
C ALA A 155 -3.79 9.66 -18.86
N GLU A 156 -3.60 9.31 -20.14
CA GLU A 156 -4.62 8.64 -20.94
C GLU A 156 -4.75 7.16 -20.58
N SER A 157 -5.99 6.64 -20.59
CA SER A 157 -6.28 5.24 -20.25
C SER A 157 -5.64 4.23 -21.21
N GLU A 158 -5.27 4.66 -22.42
CA GLU A 158 -4.62 3.80 -23.43
C GLU A 158 -3.22 3.34 -22.99
N ASN A 159 -2.57 4.11 -22.11
CA ASN A 159 -1.23 3.80 -21.59
C ASN A 159 -1.25 2.95 -20.31
N LEU A 160 -2.43 2.55 -19.83
CA LEU A 160 -2.55 1.68 -18.67
C LEU A 160 -2.12 0.25 -19.03
N ILE A 161 -1.59 -0.47 -18.04
CA ILE A 161 -1.25 -1.89 -18.21
C ILE A 161 -2.49 -2.68 -18.63
N ASN A 162 -2.42 -3.32 -19.80
CA ASN A 162 -3.49 -4.17 -20.31
C ASN A 162 -3.34 -5.60 -19.76
N ALA A 163 -3.65 -5.75 -18.47
CA ALA A 163 -3.60 -7.03 -17.78
C ALA A 163 -4.87 -7.21 -16.93
N PRO A 164 -5.84 -8.05 -17.36
CA PRO A 164 -6.98 -8.37 -16.51
C PRO A 164 -6.49 -9.09 -15.25
N THR A 165 -7.01 -8.69 -14.09
CA THR A 165 -6.66 -9.33 -12.82
C THR A 165 -7.12 -10.79 -12.84
N VAL A 166 -6.16 -11.72 -12.77
CA VAL A 166 -6.46 -13.14 -12.63
C VAL A 166 -6.83 -13.39 -11.17
N VAL A 167 -8.12 -13.46 -10.90
CA VAL A 167 -8.64 -14.02 -9.65
C VAL A 167 -8.84 -15.52 -9.88
N GLY A 168 -8.00 -16.33 -9.21
CA GLY A 168 -8.18 -17.78 -9.17
C GLY A 168 -9.40 -18.18 -8.36
#